data_AF-A0A4Y9FUE1-F1
#
_entry.id   AF-A0A4Y9FUE1-F1
#
_cell.length_a   1.000
_cell.length_b   1.000
_cell.length_c   1.000
_cell.angle_alpha   90.00
_cell.angle_beta   90.00
_cell.angle_gamma   90.00
#
_symmetry.space_group_name_H-M   'P 1'
#
loop_
_entity.id
_entity.type
_entity.pdbx_description
1 polymer ?
#
loop_
_entity_poly.entity_id
_entity_poly.type
_entity_poly.pdbx_seq_one_letter_code
_entity_poly.pdbx_strand_id
1 'polypeptide(L)'
;MKMEIIKRVQYDYGGLEIGFCYGIKVIPTDETQEVFYPAYPYAQSEEVLEKFVGIFKEELEAFFASGDRSYFSFHLHGFNTELKERLKDRWHKQGVMID
;
A
#
# COMPACT_ATOMS: atom_id res chain seq x y z
N MET A 1 7.24 -7.87 -11.46
CA MET A 1 6.08 -6.95 -11.42
C MET A 1 6.58 -5.52 -11.40
N LYS A 2 5.75 -4.54 -11.76
CA LYS A 2 6.07 -3.11 -11.70
C LYS A 2 5.08 -2.42 -10.75
N MET A 3 5.59 -1.62 -9.83
CA MET A 3 4.79 -0.79 -8.92
C MET A 3 4.93 0.68 -9.33
N GLU A 4 3.80 1.36 -9.45
CA GLU A 4 3.73 2.80 -9.75
C GLU A 4 2.89 3.49 -8.68
N ILE A 5 3.35 4.62 -8.17
CA ILE A 5 2.51 5.42 -7.26
C ILE A 5 1.50 6.19 -8.09
N ILE A 6 0.24 6.16 -7.67
CA ILE A 6 -0.87 6.83 -8.34
C ILE A 6 -1.68 7.66 -7.37
N LYS A 7 -2.15 8.82 -7.85
CA LYS A 7 -3.12 9.66 -7.14
C LYS A 7 -4.52 9.10 -7.33
N ARG A 8 -5.25 8.90 -6.23
CA ARG A 8 -6.66 8.49 -6.20
C ARG A 8 -7.50 9.60 -5.60
N VAL A 9 -8.47 10.07 -6.36
CA VAL A 9 -9.50 10.99 -5.85
C VAL A 9 -10.47 10.21 -4.94
N GLN A 10 -10.82 10.82 -3.81
CA GLN A 10 -11.81 10.32 -2.87
C GLN A 10 -13.12 11.06 -3.10
N TYR A 11 -14.21 10.30 -3.19
CA TYR A 11 -15.55 10.84 -3.38
C TYR A 11 -16.41 10.49 -2.16
N ASP A 12 -17.34 11.37 -1.80
CA ASP A 12 -18.40 11.01 -0.87
C ASP A 12 -19.48 10.14 -1.55
N TYR A 13 -20.50 9.75 -0.79
CA TYR A 13 -21.63 8.98 -1.30
C TYR A 13 -22.46 9.72 -2.38
N GLY A 14 -22.34 11.05 -2.46
CA GLY A 14 -22.98 11.89 -3.47
C GLY A 14 -22.16 12.07 -4.74
N GLY A 15 -20.93 11.51 -4.80
CA GLY A 15 -20.01 11.67 -5.91
C GLY A 15 -19.25 13.01 -5.90
N LEU A 16 -19.31 13.76 -4.80
CA LEU A 16 -18.51 14.98 -4.64
C LEU A 16 -17.07 14.60 -4.28
N GLU A 17 -16.10 15.22 -4.96
CA GLU A 17 -14.69 15.09 -4.58
C GLU A 17 -14.47 15.70 -3.20
N ILE A 18 -14.02 14.86 -2.25
CA ILE A 18 -13.75 15.25 -0.85
C ILE A 18 -12.26 15.24 -0.51
N GLY A 19 -11.42 14.81 -1.44
CA GLY A 19 -9.97 14.81 -1.25
C GLY A 19 -9.26 13.84 -2.20
N PHE A 20 -8.02 13.55 -1.89
CA PHE A 20 -7.24 12.54 -2.59
C PHE A 20 -6.30 11.83 -1.64
N CYS A 21 -5.88 10.63 -2.05
CA CYS A 21 -4.74 9.94 -1.46
C CYS A 21 -3.84 9.40 -2.57
N TYR A 22 -2.67 8.93 -2.19
CA TYR A 22 -1.76 8.18 -3.05
C TYR A 22 -1.88 6.70 -2.70
N GLY A 23 -1.78 5.83 -3.69
CA GLY A 23 -1.72 4.39 -3.51
C GLY A 23 -0.81 3.77 -4.57
N ILE A 24 -0.71 2.44 -4.57
CA ILE A 24 0.15 1.71 -5.50
C ILE A 24 -0.68 1.10 -6.62
N LYS A 25 -0.26 1.27 -7.87
CA LYS A 25 -0.69 0.47 -9.00
C LYS A 25 0.30 -0.66 -9.20
N VAL A 26 -0.16 -1.90 -9.07
CA VAL A 26 0.66 -3.10 -9.25
C VAL A 26 0.35 -3.69 -10.62
N ILE A 27 1.36 -3.68 -11.49
CA ILE A 27 1.29 -4.21 -12.84
C ILE A 27 2.08 -5.53 -12.83
N PRO A 28 1.41 -6.70 -12.89
CA PRO A 28 2.09 -7.97 -13.00
C PRO A 28 2.91 -8.04 -14.31
N THR A 29 3.96 -8.85 -14.29
CA THR A 29 4.79 -9.08 -15.49
C THR A 29 4.14 -10.10 -16.43
N ASP A 30 3.28 -10.94 -15.89
CA ASP A 30 2.44 -11.88 -16.64
C ASP A 30 1.11 -11.21 -16.99
N GLU A 31 0.81 -11.09 -18.28
CA GLU A 31 -0.42 -10.47 -18.80
C GLU A 31 -1.70 -11.25 -18.45
N THR A 32 -1.56 -12.49 -17.97
CA THR A 32 -2.69 -13.30 -17.50
C THR A 32 -3.11 -12.98 -16.07
N GLN A 33 -2.31 -12.21 -15.32
CA GLN A 33 -2.62 -11.79 -13.95
C GLN A 33 -3.34 -10.44 -13.92
N GLU A 34 -4.24 -10.26 -12.97
CA GLU A 34 -4.99 -9.01 -12.80
C GLU A 34 -4.09 -7.86 -12.33
N VAL A 35 -4.33 -6.66 -12.87
CA VAL A 35 -3.72 -5.41 -12.42
C VAL A 35 -4.49 -4.90 -11.19
N PHE A 36 -3.78 -4.58 -10.11
CA PHE A 36 -4.40 -4.05 -8.88
C PHE A 36 -4.17 -2.54 -8.78
N TYR A 37 -5.24 -1.76 -8.66
CA TYR A 37 -5.13 -0.31 -8.46
C TYR A 37 -6.39 0.35 -7.88
N PRO A 38 -6.24 1.40 -7.05
CA PRO A 38 -5.08 1.67 -6.21
C PRO A 38 -5.03 0.65 -5.07
N ALA A 39 -3.96 -0.14 -5.04
CA ALA A 39 -3.65 -1.05 -3.97
C ALA A 39 -3.06 -0.30 -2.77
N TYR A 40 -3.31 -0.88 -1.61
CA TYR A 40 -2.70 -0.54 -0.34
C TYR A 40 -1.17 -0.74 -0.40
N PRO A 41 -0.33 0.01 0.35
CA PRO A 41 -0.67 1.09 1.29
C PRO A 41 -1.15 2.38 0.65
N TYR A 42 -1.80 3.22 1.46
CA TYR A 42 -2.25 4.55 1.07
C TYR A 42 -1.53 5.64 1.84
N ALA A 43 -1.28 6.80 1.22
CA ALA A 43 -0.68 7.94 1.90
C ALA A 43 -1.32 9.26 1.50
N GLN A 44 -1.21 10.28 2.36
CA GLN A 44 -1.60 11.65 2.02
C GLN A 44 -0.52 12.42 1.23
N SER A 45 0.70 11.90 1.21
CA SER A 45 1.84 12.48 0.48
C SER A 45 2.50 11.42 -0.41
N GLU A 46 2.78 11.81 -1.65
CA GLU A 46 3.50 11.00 -2.64
C GLU A 46 4.90 10.63 -2.13
N GLU A 47 5.65 11.63 -1.64
CA GLU A 47 7.04 11.47 -1.17
C GLU A 47 7.14 10.46 -0.01
N VAL A 48 6.16 10.46 0.89
CA VAL A 48 6.15 9.51 2.01
C VAL A 48 5.83 8.11 1.53
N LEU A 49 4.94 7.97 0.55
CA LEU A 49 4.66 6.67 -0.07
C LEU A 49 5.85 6.16 -0.89
N GLU A 50 6.55 7.03 -1.61
CA GLU A 50 7.81 6.71 -2.32
C GLU A 50 8.86 6.18 -1.34
N LYS A 51 9.03 6.86 -0.20
CA LYS A 51 9.93 6.40 0.86
C LYS A 51 9.51 5.05 1.42
N PHE A 52 8.21 4.83 1.63
CA PHE A 52 7.69 3.55 2.09
C PHE A 52 8.00 2.42 1.09
N VAL A 53 7.63 2.63 -0.18
CA VAL A 53 7.88 1.66 -1.26
C VAL A 53 9.36 1.41 -1.46
N GLY A 54 10.20 2.45 -1.35
CA GLY A 54 11.66 2.30 -1.45
C GLY A 54 12.25 1.45 -0.32
N ILE A 55 11.71 1.54 0.90
CA ILE A 55 12.17 0.73 2.03
C ILE A 55 11.70 -0.72 1.93
N PHE A 56 10.46 -0.95 1.52
CA PHE A 56 9.82 -2.27 1.52
C PHE A 56 9.65 -2.86 0.11
N LYS A 57 10.49 -2.47 -0.84
CA LYS A 57 10.27 -2.81 -2.25
C LYS A 57 10.18 -4.32 -2.46
N GLU A 58 11.15 -5.06 -1.94
CA GLU A 58 11.24 -6.51 -2.13
C GLU A 58 10.10 -7.24 -1.42
N GLU A 59 9.74 -6.79 -0.22
CA GLU A 59 8.65 -7.38 0.56
C GLU A 59 7.27 -7.06 -0.01
N LEU A 60 7.07 -5.86 -0.57
CA LEU A 60 5.86 -5.52 -1.30
C LEU A 60 5.73 -6.36 -2.57
N GLU A 61 6.82 -6.57 -3.31
CA GLU A 61 6.82 -7.46 -4.47
C GLU A 61 6.47 -8.90 -4.07
N ALA A 62 7.07 -9.42 -3.00
CA ALA A 62 6.75 -10.75 -2.49
C ALA A 62 5.29 -10.87 -2.02
N PHE A 63 4.79 -9.85 -1.32
CA PHE A 63 3.42 -9.77 -0.84
C PHE A 63 2.42 -9.81 -1.99
N PHE A 64 2.57 -8.94 -3.00
CA PHE A 64 1.66 -8.92 -4.15
C PHE A 64 1.79 -10.18 -5.01
N ALA A 65 2.99 -10.77 -5.14
CA ALA A 65 3.18 -12.03 -5.87
C ALA A 65 2.46 -13.21 -5.20
N SER A 66 2.39 -13.20 -3.87
CA SER A 66 1.79 -14.31 -3.12
C SER A 66 0.27 -14.43 -3.32
N GLY A 67 -0.39 -13.36 -3.77
CA GLY A 67 -1.85 -13.27 -3.82
C GLY A 67 -2.50 -13.31 -2.42
N ASP A 68 -1.70 -13.17 -1.36
CA ASP A 68 -2.18 -13.16 0.01
C ASP A 68 -3.14 -11.99 0.22
N ARG A 69 -4.28 -12.30 0.82
CA ARG A 69 -5.32 -11.32 1.18
C ARG A 69 -5.17 -10.85 2.63
N SER A 70 -4.15 -11.34 3.32
CA SER A 70 -3.77 -10.85 4.63
C SER A 70 -3.19 -9.44 4.55
N TYR A 71 -2.91 -8.89 5.71
CA TYR A 71 -2.35 -7.58 5.90
C TYR A 71 -0.84 -7.56 5.60
N PHE A 72 -0.33 -6.47 5.03
CA PHE A 72 1.11 -6.36 4.74
C PHE A 72 1.95 -6.45 6.03
N SER A 73 1.44 -5.88 7.12
CA SER A 73 2.05 -5.98 8.44
C SER A 73 2.16 -7.42 8.94
N PHE A 74 1.17 -8.27 8.61
CA PHE A 74 1.19 -9.70 8.91
C PHE A 74 2.19 -10.45 8.03
N HIS A 75 2.28 -10.11 6.74
CA HIS A 75 3.29 -10.68 5.86
C HIS A 75 4.72 -10.45 6.39
N LEU A 76 5.02 -9.25 6.89
CA LEU A 76 6.34 -8.91 7.42
C LEU A 76 6.69 -9.54 8.78
N HIS A 77 5.71 -9.66 9.68
CA HIS A 77 5.98 -9.95 11.10
C HIS A 77 5.16 -11.11 11.68
N GLY A 78 4.29 -11.74 10.87
CA GLY A 78 3.43 -12.85 11.26
C GLY A 78 2.59 -12.55 12.51
N PHE A 79 2.69 -13.44 13.50
CA PHE A 79 1.96 -13.31 14.77
C PHE A 79 2.62 -12.36 15.79
N ASN A 80 3.74 -11.70 15.45
CA ASN A 80 4.37 -10.75 16.36
C ASN A 80 3.58 -9.42 16.40
N THR A 81 2.63 -9.34 17.31
CA THR A 81 1.75 -8.17 17.48
C THR A 81 2.53 -6.89 17.79
N GLU A 82 3.55 -6.97 18.64
CA GLU A 82 4.31 -5.77 19.03
C GLU A 82 5.05 -5.13 17.85
N LEU A 83 5.69 -5.93 17.00
CA LEU A 83 6.38 -5.41 15.81
C LEU A 83 5.39 -4.83 14.79
N LYS A 84 4.21 -5.46 14.62
CA LYS A 84 3.16 -4.94 13.75
C LYS A 84 2.67 -3.58 14.21
N GLU A 85 2.32 -3.44 15.49
CA GLU A 85 1.85 -2.16 16.05
C GLU A 85 2.92 -1.08 15.93
N ARG A 86 4.20 -1.40 16.21
CA ARG A 86 5.30 -0.44 16.04
C ARG A 86 5.48 0.00 14.59
N LEU A 87 5.34 -0.92 13.63
CA LEU A 87 5.40 -0.61 12.21
C LEU A 87 4.24 0.32 11.81
N LYS A 88 3.01 -0.04 12.19
CA LYS A 88 1.80 0.75 11.93
C LYS A 88 1.94 2.14 12.51
N ASP A 89 2.29 2.26 13.79
CA ASP A 89 2.48 3.54 14.48
C ASP A 89 3.51 4.43 13.80
N ARG A 90 4.66 3.86 13.40
CA ARG A 90 5.74 4.62 12.76
C ARG A 90 5.29 5.25 11.44
N TRP A 91 4.49 4.53 10.67
CA TRP A 91 4.08 4.96 9.33
C TRP A 91 2.80 5.79 9.35
N HIS A 92 1.87 5.47 10.25
CA HIS A 92 0.69 6.30 10.52
C HIS A 92 1.10 7.72 10.92
N LYS A 93 2.12 7.87 11.79
CA LYS A 93 2.68 9.18 12.16
C LYS A 93 3.27 9.97 10.99
N GLN A 94 3.67 9.29 9.92
CA GLN A 94 4.16 9.90 8.68
C GLN A 94 3.05 10.08 7.64
N GLY A 95 1.82 9.64 7.91
CA GLY A 95 0.68 9.76 7.00
C GLY A 95 0.53 8.62 5.99
N VAL A 96 1.17 7.48 6.23
CA VAL A 96 0.97 6.24 5.46
C VAL A 96 0.08 5.31 6.29
N MET A 97 -1.03 4.88 5.71
CA MET A 97 -1.95 3.93 6.33
C MET A 97 -1.45 2.51 6.10
N ILE A 98 -1.23 1.87 7.25
CA ILE A 98 -0.73 0.56 7.70
C ILE A 98 -1.77 -0.51 8.07
N ASP A 99 -2.42 -1.26 7.18
CA ASP A 99 -3.19 -2.45 7.59
C ASP A 99 -2.48 -3.77 7.35
#